data_AF-A0A353R568-F1
#
_entry.id   AF-A0A353R568-F1
#
_cell.length_a   1.000
_cell.length_b   1.000
_cell.length_c   1.000
_cell.angle_alpha   90.00
_cell.angle_beta   90.00
_cell.angle_gamma   90.00
#
_symmetry.space_group_name_H-M   'P 1'
#
loop_
_entity.id
_entity.type
_entity.pdbx_description
1 polymer ?
#
loop_
_entity_poly.entity_id
_entity_poly.type
_entity_poly.pdbx_seq_one_letter_code
_entity_poly.pdbx_strand_id
1 'polypeptide(L)'
;MNMATLVQVLRGLLADGVSIRDIRTIAEVLVARAGTSQEPAELLRVVREHLGRMILQNLRFTGEELPVIALDHGLEQLVSGALQDGMALEPGLAERLLKSLGEAT
;
A
#
# COMPACT_ATOMS: atom_id res chain seq x y z
N MET A 1 19.30 0.19 -9.52
CA MET A 1 18.10 1.06 -9.59
C MET A 1 18.28 2.07 -10.69
N ASN A 2 17.37 2.09 -11.66
CA ASN A 2 17.39 3.08 -12.75
C ASN A 2 16.39 4.22 -12.45
N MET A 3 16.43 5.28 -13.26
CA MET A 3 15.55 6.43 -13.10
C MET A 3 14.06 6.07 -13.27
N ALA A 4 13.74 5.13 -14.16
CA ALA A 4 12.36 4.71 -14.39
C ALA A 4 11.75 4.05 -13.14
N THR A 5 12.48 3.15 -12.49
CA THR A 5 12.09 2.51 -11.22
C THR A 5 11.87 3.55 -10.13
N LEU A 6 12.79 4.51 -9.98
CA LEU A 6 12.65 5.60 -9.01
C LEU A 6 11.36 6.40 -9.26
N VAL A 7 11.11 6.80 -10.51
CA VAL A 7 9.89 7.54 -10.89
C VAL A 7 8.63 6.72 -10.61
N GLN A 8 8.63 5.42 -10.88
CA GLN A 8 7.49 4.54 -10.59
C GLN A 8 7.21 4.45 -9.09
N VAL A 9 8.24 4.32 -8.24
CA VAL A 9 8.07 4.33 -6.78
C VAL A 9 7.50 5.67 -6.31
N LEU A 10 8.08 6.79 -6.75
CA LEU A 10 7.59 8.12 -6.34
C LEU A 10 6.14 8.37 -6.80
N ARG A 11 5.78 7.92 -8.00
CA ARG A 11 4.38 7.97 -8.48
C ARG A 11 3.45 7.11 -7.63
N GLY A 12 3.89 5.93 -7.22
CA GLY A 12 3.13 5.07 -6.31
C GLY A 12 2.89 5.73 -4.95
N LEU A 13 3.90 6.35 -4.35
CA LEU A 13 3.74 7.11 -3.10
C LEU A 13 2.70 8.22 -3.25
N LEU A 14 2.74 8.97 -4.35
CA LEU A 14 1.76 10.02 -4.61
C LEU A 14 0.34 9.48 -4.84
N ALA A 15 0.20 8.35 -5.53
CA ALA A 15 -1.08 7.67 -5.73
C ALA A 15 -1.71 7.23 -4.39
N ASP A 16 -0.87 6.80 -3.45
CA ASP A 16 -1.28 6.44 -2.09
C ASP A 16 -1.46 7.65 -1.15
N GLY A 17 -1.34 8.89 -1.67
CA GLY A 17 -1.46 10.12 -0.88
C GLY A 17 -0.28 10.37 0.08
N VAL A 18 0.83 9.65 -0.10
CA VAL A 18 2.03 9.77 0.74
C VAL A 18 2.91 10.91 0.24
N SER A 19 3.27 11.83 1.15
CA SER A 19 4.12 12.97 0.82
C SER A 19 5.54 12.54 0.44
N ILE A 20 6.04 13.04 -0.70
CA ILE A 20 7.42 12.82 -1.16
C ILE A 20 8.41 13.92 -0.69
N ARG A 21 8.01 14.75 0.30
CA ARG A 21 8.83 15.87 0.80
C ARG A 21 10.10 15.41 1.49
N ASP A 22 10.04 14.28 2.20
CA ASP A 22 11.22 13.67 2.82
C ASP A 22 11.97 12.76 1.83
N ILE A 23 12.51 13.39 0.78
CA ILE A 23 13.22 12.66 -0.28
C ILE A 23 14.50 11.99 0.22
N ARG A 24 15.08 12.49 1.31
CA ARG A 24 16.27 11.90 1.95
C ARG A 24 15.94 10.52 2.50
N THR A 25 14.92 10.41 3.36
CA THR A 25 14.50 9.13 3.93
C THR A 25 14.08 8.15 2.84
N ILE A 26 13.34 8.62 1.82
CA ILE A 26 12.96 7.79 0.66
C ILE A 26 14.20 7.24 -0.05
N ALA A 27 15.19 8.09 -0.35
CA ALA A 27 16.41 7.68 -1.04
C ALA A 27 17.25 6.72 -0.20
N GLU A 28 17.39 6.94 1.11
CA GLU A 28 18.11 6.05 2.02
C GLU A 28 17.54 4.63 2.02
N VAL A 29 16.20 4.51 2.13
CA VAL A 29 15.50 3.22 2.09
C VAL A 29 15.67 2.53 0.74
N LEU A 30 15.53 3.29 -0.35
CA LEU A 30 15.69 2.76 -1.71
C LEU A 30 17.11 2.27 -1.97
N VAL A 31 18.14 3.01 -1.56
CA VAL A 31 19.54 2.60 -1.74
C VAL A 31 19.85 1.35 -0.91
N ALA A 32 19.35 1.28 0.33
CA ALA A 32 19.53 0.11 1.19
C ALA A 32 18.90 -1.17 0.60
N ARG A 33 17.84 -1.04 -0.21
CA ARG A 33 17.09 -2.17 -0.80
C ARG A 33 17.40 -2.44 -2.27
N ALA A 34 17.98 -1.47 -2.98
CA ALA A 34 18.30 -1.58 -4.40
C ALA A 34 19.27 -2.71 -4.72
N GLY A 35 20.08 -3.17 -3.77
CA GLY A 35 20.96 -4.32 -3.95
C GLY A 35 20.23 -5.67 -3.99
N THR A 36 19.02 -5.74 -3.42
CA THR A 36 18.25 -6.99 -3.30
C THR A 36 17.12 -7.08 -4.32
N SER A 37 16.46 -5.96 -4.63
CA SER A 37 15.35 -5.93 -5.59
C SER A 37 15.39 -4.67 -6.45
N GLN A 38 14.91 -4.83 -7.69
CA GLN A 38 14.71 -3.75 -8.65
C GLN A 38 13.22 -3.57 -8.99
N GLU A 39 12.34 -4.39 -8.40
CA GLU A 39 10.92 -4.38 -8.67
C GLU A 39 10.24 -3.16 -8.02
N PRO A 40 9.63 -2.25 -8.79
CA PRO A 40 9.06 -1.01 -8.26
C PRO A 40 8.00 -1.24 -7.19
N ALA A 41 7.16 -2.26 -7.35
CA ALA A 41 6.09 -2.58 -6.39
C ALA A 41 6.65 -3.01 -5.03
N GLU A 42 7.73 -3.82 -5.04
CA GLU A 42 8.39 -4.26 -3.82
C GLU A 42 9.10 -3.09 -3.12
N LEU A 43 9.82 -2.27 -3.90
CA LEU A 43 10.49 -1.08 -3.38
C LEU A 43 9.48 -0.08 -2.79
N LEU A 44 8.35 0.14 -3.45
CA LEU A 44 7.26 0.98 -2.94
C LEU A 44 6.74 0.46 -1.59
N ARG A 45 6.52 -0.86 -1.46
CA ARG A 45 6.07 -1.48 -0.20
C ARG A 45 7.05 -1.18 0.94
N VAL A 46 8.33 -1.42 0.72
CA VAL A 46 9.36 -1.22 1.77
C VAL A 46 9.51 0.25 2.13
N VAL A 47 9.39 1.17 1.17
CA VAL A 47 9.41 2.61 1.46
C VAL A 47 8.21 3.00 2.32
N ARG A 48 7.01 2.48 2.03
CA ARG A 48 5.82 2.75 2.85
C ARG A 48 5.95 2.25 4.29
N GLU A 49 6.54 1.07 4.49
CA GLU A 49 6.81 0.54 5.83
C GLU A 49 7.70 1.49 6.65
N HIS A 50 8.76 2.03 6.03
CA HIS A 50 9.65 3.00 6.70
C HIS A 50 8.99 4.36 6.92
N LEU A 51 8.10 4.78 6.03
CA LEU A 51 7.34 6.02 6.15
C LEU A 51 6.08 5.91 7.02
N GLY A 52 5.82 4.75 7.64
CA GLY A 52 4.57 4.47 8.36
C GLY A 52 4.18 5.55 9.38
N ARG A 53 5.16 6.06 10.16
CA ARG A 53 4.93 7.17 11.10
C ARG A 53 4.45 8.44 10.40
N MET A 54 5.06 8.79 9.26
CA MET A 54 4.67 9.96 8.49
C MET A 54 3.28 9.79 7.85
N ILE A 55 2.96 8.58 7.37
CA ILE A 55 1.63 8.25 6.83
C ILE A 55 0.56 8.50 7.89
N LEU A 56 0.75 7.96 9.10
CA LEU A 56 -0.18 8.15 10.22
C LEU A 56 -0.33 9.62 10.62
N GLN A 57 0.77 10.37 10.69
CA GLN A 57 0.73 11.81 11.02
C GLN A 57 -0.02 12.64 9.96
N ASN A 58 0.06 12.25 8.68
CA ASN A 58 -0.66 12.94 7.61
C ASN A 58 -2.18 12.78 7.69
N LEU A 59 -2.68 11.76 8.38
CA LEU A 59 -4.13 11.60 8.64
C LEU A 59 -4.67 12.70 9.57
N ARG A 60 -3.80 13.47 10.24
CA ARG A 60 -4.16 14.54 11.20
C ARG A 60 -5.16 14.08 12.27
N PHE A 61 -5.11 12.80 12.62
CA PHE A 61 -5.96 12.21 13.63
C PHE A 61 -5.49 12.63 15.03
N THR A 62 -6.42 13.04 15.90
CA THR A 62 -6.13 13.54 17.26
C THR A 62 -6.80 12.74 18.37
N GLY A 63 -7.49 11.64 18.03
CA GLY A 63 -8.09 10.75 19.03
C GLY A 63 -7.08 9.75 19.60
N GLU A 64 -7.50 9.01 20.62
CA GLU A 64 -6.69 7.98 21.28
C GLU A 64 -6.58 6.70 20.43
N GLU A 65 -7.63 6.37 19.67
CA GLU A 65 -7.72 5.18 18.83
C GLU A 65 -8.04 5.54 17.39
N LEU A 66 -7.22 5.08 16.44
CA LEU A 66 -7.44 5.32 15.01
C LEU A 66 -8.59 4.42 14.51
N PRO A 67 -9.72 4.96 14.02
CA PRO A 67 -10.76 4.14 13.43
C PRO A 67 -10.23 3.52 12.14
N VAL A 68 -10.37 2.20 12.03
CA VAL A 68 -9.94 1.43 10.85
C VAL A 68 -11.07 0.53 10.37
N ILE A 69 -11.15 0.36 9.06
CA ILE A 69 -11.98 -0.67 8.43
C ILE A 69 -11.06 -1.86 8.17
N ALA A 70 -11.45 -3.04 8.65
CA ALA A 70 -10.74 -4.28 8.42
C ALA A 70 -11.62 -5.24 7.63
N LEU A 71 -10.98 -6.09 6.81
CA LEU A 71 -11.67 -7.21 6.18
C LEU A 71 -11.82 -8.33 7.22
N ASP A 72 -12.92 -9.08 7.16
CA ASP A 72 -13.03 -10.30 7.95
C ASP A 72 -12.11 -11.39 7.39
N HIS A 73 -11.78 -12.36 8.25
CA HIS A 73 -10.83 -13.43 7.93
C HIS A 73 -11.21 -14.23 6.67
N GLY A 74 -12.49 -14.53 6.47
CA GLY A 74 -12.94 -15.32 5.32
C GLY A 74 -12.73 -14.55 4.01
N LEU A 75 -13.03 -13.25 4.02
CA LEU A 75 -12.86 -12.40 2.86
C LEU A 75 -11.39 -12.17 2.52
N GLU A 76 -10.53 -11.97 3.53
CA GLU A 76 -9.08 -11.84 3.34
C GLU A 76 -8.47 -13.08 2.68
N GLN A 77 -8.89 -14.28 3.09
CA GLN A 77 -8.42 -15.54 2.48
C GLN A 77 -8.84 -15.65 1.01
N LEU A 78 -10.09 -15.30 0.69
CA LEU A 78 -10.59 -15.34 -0.69
C LEU A 78 -9.82 -14.39 -1.60
N VAL A 79 -9.58 -13.15 -1.16
CA VAL A 79 -8.79 -12.16 -1.93
C VAL A 79 -7.34 -12.62 -2.09
N SER A 80 -6.75 -13.14 -1.02
CA SER A 80 -5.36 -13.62 -1.05
C SER A 80 -5.18 -14.80 -2.00
N GLY A 81 -6.13 -15.75 -2.00
CA GLY A 81 -6.12 -16.88 -2.94
C GLY A 81 -6.23 -16.43 -4.39
N ALA A 82 -7.18 -15.52 -4.69
CA ALA A 82 -7.33 -14.97 -6.03
C ALA A 82 -6.05 -14.28 -6.55
N LEU A 83 -5.36 -13.53 -5.69
CA LEU A 83 -4.08 -12.88 -6.03
C LEU A 83 -2.95 -13.88 -6.26
N GLN A 84 -2.90 -14.99 -5.52
CA GLN A 84 -1.87 -16.02 -5.68
C GLN A 84 -2.05 -16.84 -6.95
N ASP A 85 -3.29 -17.21 -7.29
CA ASP A 85 -3.61 -18.04 -8.44
C ASP A 85 -3.64 -17.23 -9.76
N GLY A 86 -3.44 -15.91 -9.69
CA GLY A 86 -3.60 -15.00 -10.83
C GLY A 86 -5.04 -14.98 -11.37
N MET A 87 -5.99 -15.47 -10.57
CA MET A 87 -7.38 -15.61 -10.95
C MET A 87 -8.08 -14.27 -10.68
N ALA A 88 -8.77 -13.75 -11.69
CA ALA A 88 -9.61 -12.58 -11.51
C ALA A 88 -10.67 -12.92 -10.45
N LEU A 89 -10.90 -12.00 -9.49
CA LEU A 89 -12.02 -12.12 -8.56
C LEU A 89 -13.31 -12.40 -9.35
N GLU A 90 -14.03 -13.45 -8.97
CA GLU A 90 -15.31 -13.73 -9.60
C GLU A 90 -16.23 -12.51 -9.43
N PRO A 91 -16.99 -12.11 -10.47
CA PRO A 91 -17.81 -10.90 -10.43
C PRO A 91 -18.74 -10.82 -9.21
N GLY A 92 -19.33 -11.95 -8.80
CA GLY A 92 -20.21 -12.01 -7.62
C GLY A 92 -19.47 -11.81 -6.29
N LEU A 93 -18.18 -12.17 -6.21
CA LEU A 93 -17.36 -11.88 -5.03
C LEU A 93 -16.96 -10.41 -5.00
N ALA A 94 -16.60 -9.83 -6.15
CA ALA A 94 -16.28 -8.41 -6.27
C ALA A 94 -17.48 -7.52 -5.88
N GLU A 95 -18.70 -7.85 -6.31
CA GLU A 95 -19.92 -7.14 -5.90
C GLU A 95 -20.18 -7.23 -4.40
N ARG A 96 -20.01 -8.41 -3.79
CA ARG A 96 -20.15 -8.59 -2.34
C ARG A 96 -19.14 -7.75 -1.57
N LEU A 97 -17.89 -7.74 -2.01
CA LEU A 97 -16.83 -6.91 -1.45
C LEU A 97 -17.19 -5.43 -1.48
N LEU A 98 -17.63 -4.94 -2.65
CA LEU A 98 -18.00 -3.54 -2.83
C LEU A 98 -19.21 -3.15 -1.96
N LYS A 99 -20.19 -4.06 -1.84
CA LYS A 99 -21.35 -3.87 -0.97
C LYS A 99 -20.95 -3.79 0.50
N SER A 100 -20.13 -4.72 0.99
CA SER A 100 -19.65 -4.72 2.39
C SER A 100 -18.84 -3.47 2.72
N LEU A 101 -18.02 -2.97 1.78
CA LEU A 101 -17.31 -1.70 1.95
C LEU A 101 -18.29 -0.52 2.06
N GLY A 102 -19.31 -0.47 1.20
CA GLY A 102 -20.34 0.58 1.24
C GLY A 102 -21.19 0.58 2.51
N GLU A 103 -21.38 -0.57 3.15
CA GLU A 103 -22.05 -0.68 4.47
C GLU A 103 -21.15 -0.25 5.64
N ALA A 104 -19.82 -0.29 5.46
CA ALA A 104 -18.84 0.05 6.48
C ALA A 104 -18.36 1.52 6.44
N THR A 105 -18.76 2.31 5.42
CA THR A 105 -18.37 3.73 5.25
C THR A 105 -19.44 4.71 5.70
#